data_AF-A0A920HGB1-F1
#
_entry.id   AF-A0A920HGB1-F1
#
_cell.length_a   1.000
_cell.length_b   1.000
_cell.length_c   1.000
_cell.angle_alpha   90.00
_cell.angle_beta   90.00
_cell.angle_gamma   90.00
#
_symmetry.space_group_name_H-M   'P 1'
#
loop_
_entity.id
_entity.type
_entity.pdbx_description
1 polymer ?
#
loop_
_entity_poly.entity_id
_entity_poly.type
_entity_poly.pdbx_seq_one_letter_code
_entity_poly.pdbx_strand_id
1 'polypeptide(L)'
;MDLKKQYTDFIKSKSLDLGFMSCGISKSGFLASEADRFESWLKNNYHGKMSYMERNFDKRLDTTKLVEGSKSVISLTYNYFPKRVLKNDKTFKISKYAYGKDYHIVLKRS
;
A
#
# COMPACT_ATOMS: atom_id res chain seq x y z
N MET A 1 2.44 -1.05 -32.38
CA MET A 1 1.65 -0.60 -31.22
C MET A 1 2.44 -0.92 -29.96
N ASP A 2 2.56 0.02 -29.02
CA ASP A 2 3.23 -0.22 -27.74
C ASP A 2 2.27 -0.92 -26.76
N LEU A 3 2.42 -2.24 -26.63
CA LEU A 3 1.63 -3.08 -25.72
C LEU A 3 1.73 -2.62 -24.26
N LYS A 4 2.90 -2.11 -23.84
CA LYS A 4 3.10 -1.66 -22.45
C LYS A 4 2.24 -0.44 -22.15
N LYS A 5 2.17 0.51 -23.10
CA LYS A 5 1.29 1.68 -22.98
C LYS A 5 -0.17 1.26 -22.94
N GLN A 6 -0.60 0.35 -23.82
CA GLN A 6 -1.98 -0.15 -23.84
C GLN A 6 -2.39 -0.79 -22.50
N TYR A 7 -1.56 -1.66 -21.92
CA TYR A 7 -1.85 -2.25 -20.61
C TYR A 7 -1.83 -1.22 -19.48
N THR A 8 -0.92 -0.24 -19.54
CA THR A 8 -0.86 0.85 -18.54
C THR A 8 -2.16 1.65 -18.54
N ASP A 9 -2.63 2.03 -19.74
CA ASP A 9 -3.86 2.81 -19.90
C ASP A 9 -5.09 2.00 -19.46
N PHE A 10 -5.16 0.71 -19.84
CA PHE A 10 -6.22 -0.19 -19.42
C PHE A 10 -6.29 -0.36 -17.90
N ILE A 11 -5.16 -0.66 -17.24
CA ILE A 11 -5.09 -0.86 -15.78
C ILE A 11 -5.53 0.41 -15.04
N LYS A 12 -5.02 1.57 -15.49
CA LYS A 12 -5.38 2.86 -14.87
C LYS A 12 -6.87 3.16 -15.05
N SER A 13 -7.43 2.98 -16.25
CA SER A 13 -8.87 3.16 -16.48
C SER A 13 -9.68 2.22 -15.58
N LYS A 14 -9.33 0.93 -15.57
CA LYS A 14 -10.05 -0.07 -14.79
C LYS A 14 -9.99 0.21 -13.28
N SER A 15 -8.88 0.74 -12.79
CA SER A 15 -8.76 1.12 -11.37
C SER A 15 -9.73 2.23 -10.98
N LEU A 16 -9.94 3.23 -11.87
CA LEU A 16 -10.90 4.30 -11.62
C LEU A 16 -12.33 3.77 -11.65
N ASP A 17 -12.65 2.88 -12.60
CA ASP A 17 -13.97 2.23 -12.69
C ASP A 17 -14.31 1.41 -11.44
N LEU A 18 -13.30 0.82 -10.79
CA LEU A 18 -13.44 0.06 -9.54
C LEU A 18 -13.52 0.97 -8.30
N GLY A 19 -13.42 2.29 -8.46
CA GLY A 19 -13.57 3.27 -7.39
C GLY A 19 -12.28 3.61 -6.63
N PHE A 20 -11.11 3.25 -7.15
CA PHE A 20 -9.84 3.76 -6.62
C PHE A 20 -9.64 5.22 -7.02
N MET A 21 -9.01 5.99 -6.13
CA MET A 21 -8.80 7.43 -6.36
C MET A 21 -7.61 7.71 -7.27
N SER A 22 -6.60 6.82 -7.26
CA SER A 22 -5.48 6.87 -8.19
C SER A 22 -4.80 5.52 -8.35
N CYS A 23 -4.07 5.36 -9.47
CA CYS A 23 -3.28 4.19 -9.79
C CYS A 23 -1.90 4.58 -10.34
N GLY A 24 -0.85 4.16 -9.64
CA GLY A 24 0.55 4.28 -10.06
C GLY A 24 1.11 2.93 -10.49
N ILE A 25 2.03 2.94 -11.46
CA ILE A 25 2.76 1.74 -11.88
C ILE A 25 4.25 2.06 -11.83
N SER A 26 5.00 1.29 -11.05
CA SER A 26 6.46 1.42 -10.93
C SER A 26 7.16 0.14 -11.38
N LYS A 27 8.45 0.24 -11.70
CA LYS A 27 9.28 -0.92 -12.03
C LYS A 27 9.51 -1.75 -10.75
N SER A 28 9.36 -3.06 -10.86
CA SER A 28 9.76 -3.98 -9.80
C SER A 28 11.27 -4.17 -9.80
N GLY A 29 11.87 -4.25 -8.61
CA GLY A 29 13.30 -4.39 -8.40
C GLY A 29 13.71 -4.07 -6.97
N PHE A 30 15.02 -3.94 -6.79
CA PHE A 30 15.67 -3.54 -5.54
C PHE A 30 15.57 -2.04 -5.29
N LEU A 31 15.15 -1.66 -4.09
CA LEU A 31 14.94 -0.29 -3.63
C LEU A 31 16.22 0.26 -2.97
N ALA A 32 17.26 0.47 -3.78
CA ALA A 32 18.57 0.89 -3.28
C ALA A 32 18.54 2.18 -2.43
N SER A 33 17.73 3.17 -2.80
CA SER A 33 17.61 4.44 -2.06
C SER A 33 16.98 4.28 -0.67
N GLU A 34 16.18 3.23 -0.47
CA GLU A 34 15.47 2.99 0.78
C GLU A 34 16.19 1.99 1.69
N ALA A 35 17.18 1.26 1.17
CA ALA A 35 17.89 0.21 1.90
C ALA A 35 18.57 0.76 3.16
N ASP A 36 19.44 1.75 3.02
CA ASP A 36 20.18 2.35 4.14
C ASP A 36 19.25 3.01 5.16
N ARG A 37 18.19 3.67 4.67
CA ARG A 37 17.18 4.31 5.51
C ARG A 37 16.42 3.30 6.34
N PHE A 38 16.01 2.20 5.72
CA PHE A 38 15.27 1.14 6.40
C PHE A 38 16.16 0.42 7.42
N GLU A 39 17.40 0.11 7.05
CA GLU A 39 18.37 -0.50 7.97
C GLU A 39 18.65 0.41 9.18
N SER A 40 18.89 1.70 8.95
CA SER A 40 19.08 2.68 10.01
C SER A 40 17.84 2.79 10.91
N TRP A 41 16.65 2.83 10.32
CA TRP A 41 15.38 2.88 11.07
C TRP A 41 15.18 1.64 11.96
N LEU A 42 15.55 0.45 11.47
CA LEU A 42 15.52 -0.78 12.27
C LEU A 42 16.56 -0.75 13.41
N LYS A 43 17.82 -0.39 13.12
CA LYS A 43 18.90 -0.30 14.11
C LYS A 43 18.58 0.67 15.25
N ASN A 44 17.85 1.74 14.95
CA ASN A 44 17.41 2.72 15.95
C ASN A 44 16.14 2.28 16.73
N ASN A 45 15.66 1.04 16.56
CA ASN A 45 14.46 0.52 17.21
C ASN A 45 13.19 1.37 16.97
N TYR A 46 13.11 2.10 15.86
CA TYR A 46 11.97 2.96 15.55
C TYR A 46 10.70 2.17 15.16
N HIS A 47 10.81 0.85 15.03
CA HIS A 47 9.68 -0.05 14.83
C HIS A 47 8.92 -0.39 16.13
N GLY A 48 9.41 0.04 17.30
CA GLY A 48 8.74 -0.21 18.58
C GLY A 48 8.53 -1.70 18.83
N LYS A 49 7.27 -2.12 18.98
CA LYS A 49 6.92 -3.55 19.18
C LYS A 49 6.67 -4.32 17.88
N MET A 50 6.84 -3.71 16.71
CA MET A 50 6.59 -4.33 15.41
C MET A 50 7.76 -5.22 14.96
N SER A 51 8.09 -6.27 15.74
CA SER A 51 9.21 -7.18 15.44
C SER A 51 9.13 -7.84 14.07
N TYR A 52 7.92 -7.92 13.48
CA TYR A 52 7.75 -8.40 12.11
C TYR A 52 8.42 -7.51 11.06
N MET A 53 8.77 -6.26 11.39
CA MET A 53 9.48 -5.34 10.49
C MET A 53 10.92 -5.80 10.23
N GLU A 54 11.55 -6.47 11.20
CA GLU A 54 12.89 -7.04 11.05
C GLU A 54 12.88 -8.31 10.17
N ARG A 55 11.75 -9.02 10.15
CA ARG A 55 11.58 -10.23 9.34
C ARG A 55 11.49 -9.89 7.85
N ASN A 56 12.02 -10.79 7.01
CA ASN A 56 11.98 -10.71 5.55
C ASN A 56 12.57 -9.40 4.98
N PHE A 57 13.67 -8.93 5.58
CA PHE A 57 14.35 -7.69 5.19
C PHE A 57 14.62 -7.61 3.68
N ASP A 58 15.13 -8.69 3.10
CA ASP A 58 15.43 -8.82 1.68
C ASP A 58 14.19 -8.66 0.80
N LYS A 59 13.05 -9.25 1.19
CA LYS A 59 11.78 -9.12 0.45
C LYS A 59 11.14 -7.74 0.57
N ARG A 60 11.48 -6.97 1.60
CA ARG A 60 11.00 -5.58 1.77
C ARG A 60 11.73 -4.61 0.85
N LEU A 61 13.00 -4.89 0.57
CA LEU A 61 13.81 -4.07 -0.32
C LEU A 61 13.76 -4.55 -1.77
N ASP A 62 13.45 -5.82 -2.01
CA ASP A 62 13.37 -6.37 -3.36
C ASP A 62 12.00 -6.98 -3.64
N THR A 63 11.21 -6.23 -4.39
CA THR A 63 9.86 -6.65 -4.81
C THR A 63 9.86 -7.92 -5.65
N THR A 64 10.96 -8.24 -6.34
CA THR A 64 11.08 -9.46 -7.16
C THR A 64 11.22 -10.74 -6.34
N LYS A 65 11.61 -10.62 -5.06
CA LYS A 65 11.67 -11.73 -4.11
C LYS A 65 10.34 -11.99 -3.40
N LEU A 66 9.40 -11.05 -3.51
CA LEU A 66 8.05 -11.20 -2.96
C LEU A 66 7.17 -12.04 -3.90
N VAL A 67 7.22 -11.75 -5.20
CA VAL A 67 6.56 -12.51 -6.27
C VAL A 67 7.60 -12.75 -7.36
N GLU A 68 8.01 -14.01 -7.53
CA GLU A 68 9.06 -14.36 -8.47
C GLU A 68 8.71 -13.91 -9.90
N GLY A 69 9.66 -13.25 -10.55
CA GLY A 69 9.50 -12.77 -11.92
C GLY A 69 8.68 -11.48 -12.07
N SER A 70 8.24 -10.83 -10.99
CA SER A 70 7.49 -9.56 -11.08
C SER A 70 8.27 -8.49 -11.83
N LYS A 71 7.59 -7.78 -12.75
CA LYS A 71 8.20 -6.71 -13.57
C LYS A 71 7.74 -5.32 -13.17
N SER A 72 6.57 -5.22 -12.56
CA SER A 72 5.98 -3.96 -12.12
C SER A 72 5.21 -4.13 -10.82
N VAL A 73 5.08 -3.04 -10.08
CA VAL A 73 4.20 -2.92 -8.92
C VAL A 73 3.10 -1.92 -9.28
N ILE A 74 1.85 -2.31 -9.00
CA ILE A 74 0.68 -1.46 -9.18
C ILE A 74 0.27 -0.96 -7.80
N SER A 75 0.27 0.36 -7.61
CA SER A 75 -0.08 1.02 -6.35
C SER A 75 -1.40 1.74 -6.50
N LEU A 76 -2.36 1.44 -5.63
CA LEU A 76 -3.71 2.00 -5.64
C LEU A 76 -3.92 2.86 -4.41
N THR A 77 -4.70 3.94 -4.54
CA THR A 77 -5.13 4.75 -3.39
C THR A 77 -6.64 4.70 -3.22
N TYR A 78 -7.09 4.70 -1.96
CA TYR A 78 -8.50 4.67 -1.61
C TYR A 78 -8.79 5.70 -0.53
N ASN A 79 -9.84 6.50 -0.73
CA ASN A 79 -10.23 7.52 0.23
C ASN A 79 -11.12 6.90 1.32
N TYR A 80 -10.58 6.75 2.53
CA TYR A 80 -11.33 6.26 3.68
C TYR A 80 -11.98 7.38 4.51
N PHE A 81 -11.94 8.65 4.06
CA PHE A 81 -12.54 9.75 4.79
C PHE A 81 -14.05 9.53 4.95
N PRO A 82 -14.58 9.46 6.19
CA PRO A 82 -15.94 9.05 6.41
C PRO A 82 -16.91 10.17 6.00
N LYS A 83 -17.97 9.81 5.26
CA LYS A 83 -19.06 10.74 4.91
C LYS A 83 -19.85 11.21 6.13
N ARG A 84 -19.91 10.38 7.17
CA ARG A 84 -20.57 10.69 8.44
C ARG A 84 -19.58 10.53 9.58
N VAL A 85 -19.40 11.59 10.36
CA VAL A 85 -18.61 11.53 11.59
C VAL A 85 -19.48 10.91 12.69
N LEU A 86 -18.91 9.96 13.44
CA LEU A 86 -19.58 9.41 14.62
C LEU A 86 -19.82 10.55 15.61
N LYS A 87 -21.07 10.72 16.07
CA LYS A 87 -21.42 11.81 17.00
C LYS A 87 -20.64 11.65 18.30
N ASN A 88 -20.15 12.76 18.83
CA ASN A 88 -19.23 12.79 19.96
C ASN A 88 -19.99 13.09 21.26
N ASP A 89 -21.04 12.33 21.55
CA ASP A 89 -21.93 12.55 22.69
C ASP A 89 -21.33 11.95 23.98
N LYS A 90 -20.15 12.47 24.37
CA LYS A 90 -19.34 12.06 25.54
C LYS A 90 -18.63 10.69 25.45
N THR A 91 -18.39 10.19 24.24
CA THR A 91 -17.71 8.91 24.01
C THR A 91 -16.24 9.07 23.62
N PHE A 92 -15.47 7.96 23.69
CA PHE A 92 -14.10 7.91 23.18
C PHE A 92 -14.03 8.13 21.67
N LYS A 93 -12.91 8.69 21.21
CA LYS A 93 -12.61 8.86 19.79
C LYS A 93 -11.76 7.70 19.30
N ILE A 94 -12.13 7.13 18.16
CA ILE A 94 -11.30 6.20 17.41
C ILE A 94 -10.83 6.84 16.10
N SER A 95 -9.72 6.36 15.55
CA SER A 95 -9.19 6.82 14.27
C SER A 95 -10.17 6.55 13.12
N LYS A 96 -10.23 7.45 12.14
CA LYS A 96 -11.17 7.38 11.01
C LYS A 96 -11.01 6.13 10.13
N TYR A 97 -9.80 5.58 10.02
CA TYR A 97 -9.56 4.35 9.24
C TYR A 97 -10.25 3.12 9.85
N ALA A 98 -10.61 3.17 11.14
CA ALA A 98 -11.31 2.11 11.84
C ALA A 98 -12.85 2.28 11.80
N TYR A 99 -13.35 3.24 11.00
CA TYR A 99 -14.79 3.45 10.87
C TYR A 99 -15.39 2.41 9.92
N GLY A 100 -16.49 1.78 10.35
CA GLY A 100 -17.23 0.86 9.50
C GLY A 100 -16.54 -0.49 9.34
N LYS A 101 -16.57 -1.04 8.13
CA LYS A 101 -16.01 -2.37 7.82
C LYS A 101 -14.50 -2.30 7.67
N ASP A 102 -13.80 -3.33 8.14
CA ASP A 102 -12.34 -3.47 8.00
C ASP A 102 -11.90 -3.27 6.55
N TYR A 103 -11.05 -2.26 6.33
CA TYR A 103 -10.56 -1.89 5.01
C TYR A 103 -9.76 -3.03 4.36
N HIS A 104 -9.12 -3.91 5.13
CA HIS A 104 -8.40 -5.05 4.56
C HIS A 104 -9.35 -5.98 3.79
N ILE A 105 -10.57 -6.18 4.31
CA ILE A 105 -11.59 -7.02 3.68
C ILE A 105 -12.17 -6.31 2.45
N VAL A 106 -12.43 -5.01 2.56
CA VAL A 106 -12.98 -4.21 1.45
C VAL A 106 -12.00 -4.19 0.29
N LEU A 107 -10.75 -3.77 0.52
CA LEU A 107 -9.73 -3.66 -0.53
C LEU A 107 -9.37 -5.00 -1.16
N LYS A 108 -9.31 -6.09 -0.39
CA LYS A 108 -9.01 -7.43 -0.92
C LYS A 108 -10.10 -7.96 -1.87
N ARG A 109 -11.35 -7.49 -1.74
CA ARG A 109 -12.48 -7.92 -2.58
C ARG A 109 -12.81 -6.95 -3.71
N SER A 110 -12.13 -5.79 -3.74
CA SER A 110 -12.32 -4.73 -4.74
C SER A 110 -11.76 -5.14 -6.10
#